data_AF-W6WBB1-F1
#
_entry.id   AF-W6WBB1-F1
#
_cell.length_a   1.000
_cell.length_b   1.000
_cell.length_c   1.000
_cell.angle_alpha   90.00
_cell.angle_beta   90.00
_cell.angle_gamma   90.00
#
_symmetry.space_group_name_H-M   'P 1'
#
loop_
_entity.id
_entity.type
_entity.pdbx_description
1 polymer ?
#
loop_
_entity_poly.entity_id
_entity_poly.type
_entity_poly.pdbx_seq_one_letter_code
_entity_poly.pdbx_strand_id
1 'polypeptide(L)'
;MIIEQRDQSRRLNDELITAITEPLQKAVGSSASQVDQMVSKLATSLSDGLVAAMTITSDRLESASSKLAGLANEISSAAAQFSSAAERTAVGLDGAAQRLEAVSEKLSNAGSELADAAAPMVQTASETATATRQIANASTEMVDAARTAISSEKDVAVTALNTIRDQIKTFEARAASYDGQLEKAFRSFSEEIARSISEVENHSNNVHGQYADALATLQAVIENAKAFQPESQRPAQ
;
A
#
# COMPACT_ATOMS: atom_id res chain seq x y z
N MET A 1 -29.69 -47.07 -140.27
CA MET A 1 -28.46 -46.41 -139.79
C MET A 1 -28.71 -45.24 -138.82
N ILE A 2 -29.68 -44.32 -139.04
CA ILE A 2 -29.94 -43.20 -138.10
C ILE A 2 -30.66 -43.62 -136.80
N ILE A 3 -31.52 -44.64 -136.85
CA ILE A 3 -32.27 -45.12 -135.66
C ILE A 3 -31.34 -45.81 -134.65
N GLU A 4 -30.41 -46.64 -135.14
CA GLU A 4 -29.40 -47.34 -134.33
C GLU A 4 -28.46 -46.38 -133.59
N GLN A 5 -28.01 -45.31 -134.25
CA GLN A 5 -27.14 -44.31 -133.65
C GLN A 5 -27.85 -43.48 -132.57
N ARG A 6 -29.17 -43.23 -132.75
CA ARG A 6 -29.99 -42.50 -131.79
C ARG A 6 -30.29 -43.33 -130.54
N ASP A 7 -30.51 -44.64 -130.70
CA ASP A 7 -30.70 -45.56 -129.58
C ASP A 7 -29.38 -45.81 -128.83
N GLN A 8 -28.24 -45.87 -129.55
CA GLN A 8 -26.92 -45.94 -128.93
C GLN A 8 -26.58 -44.66 -128.14
N SER A 9 -26.91 -43.48 -128.68
CA SER A 9 -26.69 -42.20 -127.98
C SER A 9 -27.59 -42.02 -126.75
N ARG A 10 -28.81 -42.56 -126.76
CA ARG A 10 -29.70 -42.58 -125.58
C ARG A 10 -29.16 -43.51 -124.51
N ARG A 11 -28.74 -44.72 -124.87
CA ARG A 11 -28.06 -45.65 -123.96
C ARG A 11 -26.81 -45.04 -123.34
N LEU A 12 -25.97 -44.39 -124.15
CA LEU A 12 -24.75 -43.76 -123.64
C LEU A 12 -25.04 -42.63 -122.66
N ASN A 13 -26.07 -41.83 -122.91
CA ASN A 13 -26.50 -40.77 -122.00
C ASN A 13 -27.08 -41.34 -120.70
N ASP A 14 -27.90 -42.38 -120.76
CA ASP A 14 -28.44 -43.04 -119.56
C ASP A 14 -27.33 -43.71 -118.75
N GLU A 15 -26.34 -44.33 -119.42
CA GLU A 15 -25.15 -44.91 -118.78
C GLU A 15 -24.27 -43.83 -118.14
N LEU A 16 -24.02 -42.70 -118.81
CA LEU A 16 -23.24 -41.58 -118.26
C LEU A 16 -23.95 -40.90 -117.09
N ILE A 17 -25.26 -40.65 -117.22
CA ILE A 17 -26.06 -40.09 -116.13
C ILE A 17 -26.04 -41.05 -114.94
N THR A 18 -26.21 -42.35 -115.16
CA THR A 18 -26.14 -43.34 -114.08
C THR A 18 -24.74 -43.41 -113.46
N ALA A 19 -23.69 -43.45 -114.29
CA ALA A 19 -22.29 -43.53 -113.86
C ALA A 19 -21.81 -42.29 -113.10
N ILE A 20 -22.45 -41.13 -113.29
CA ILE A 20 -22.15 -39.89 -112.55
C ILE A 20 -23.09 -39.71 -111.36
N THR A 21 -24.36 -40.06 -111.50
CA THR A 21 -25.38 -39.91 -110.45
C THR A 21 -25.14 -40.84 -109.28
N GLU A 22 -24.72 -42.09 -109.53
CA GLU A 22 -24.45 -43.06 -108.47
C GLU A 22 -23.27 -42.64 -107.55
N PRO A 23 -22.09 -42.22 -108.05
CA PRO A 23 -21.02 -41.73 -107.20
C PRO A 23 -21.35 -40.38 -106.55
N LEU A 24 -22.10 -39.49 -107.19
CA LEU A 24 -22.56 -38.25 -106.54
C LEU A 24 -23.56 -38.52 -105.41
N GLN A 25 -24.52 -39.43 -105.60
CA GLN A 25 -25.42 -39.85 -104.52
C GLN A 25 -24.67 -40.53 -103.37
N LYS A 26 -23.67 -41.37 -103.67
CA LYS A 26 -22.79 -41.96 -102.65
C LYS A 26 -21.95 -40.91 -101.93
N ALA A 27 -21.39 -39.94 -102.64
CA ALA A 27 -20.59 -38.86 -102.04
C ALA A 27 -21.44 -37.92 -101.17
N VAL A 28 -22.64 -37.57 -101.61
CA VAL A 28 -23.61 -36.76 -100.84
C VAL A 28 -24.12 -37.54 -99.64
N GLY A 29 -24.48 -38.82 -99.80
CA GLY A 29 -24.90 -39.68 -98.68
C GLY A 29 -23.78 -39.92 -97.66
N SER A 30 -22.54 -40.11 -98.12
CA SER A 30 -21.37 -40.24 -97.26
C SER A 30 -21.05 -38.93 -96.53
N SER A 31 -21.13 -37.79 -97.21
CA SER A 31 -20.87 -36.47 -96.60
C SER A 31 -21.94 -36.11 -95.57
N ALA A 32 -23.22 -36.37 -95.87
CA ALA A 32 -24.32 -36.18 -94.92
C ALA A 32 -24.16 -37.08 -93.69
N SER A 33 -23.81 -38.36 -93.88
CA SER A 33 -23.54 -39.29 -92.76
C SER A 33 -22.35 -38.84 -91.90
N GLN A 34 -21.31 -38.29 -92.52
CA GLN A 34 -20.12 -37.83 -91.83
C GLN A 34 -20.38 -36.54 -91.02
N VAL A 35 -21.22 -35.64 -91.55
CA VAL A 35 -21.71 -34.46 -90.82
C VAL A 35 -22.60 -34.87 -89.66
N ASP A 36 -23.53 -35.81 -89.85
CA ASP A 36 -24.38 -36.32 -88.77
C ASP A 36 -23.55 -36.96 -87.64
N GLN A 37 -22.49 -37.70 -87.99
CA GLN A 37 -21.57 -38.25 -87.00
C GLN A 37 -20.77 -37.18 -86.26
N MET A 38 -20.32 -36.12 -86.95
CA MET A 38 -19.62 -35.01 -86.30
C MET A 38 -20.53 -34.21 -85.39
N VAL A 39 -21.76 -33.89 -85.84
CA VAL A 39 -22.77 -33.20 -85.03
C VAL A 39 -23.17 -34.05 -83.83
N SER A 40 -23.36 -35.35 -84.02
CA SER A 40 -23.64 -36.28 -82.92
C SER A 40 -22.49 -36.33 -81.90
N LYS A 41 -21.23 -36.48 -82.35
CA LYS A 41 -20.06 -36.48 -81.46
C LYS A 41 -19.89 -35.15 -80.73
N LEU A 42 -20.12 -34.03 -81.41
CA LEU A 42 -20.03 -32.71 -80.80
C LEU A 42 -21.13 -32.51 -79.76
N ALA A 43 -22.37 -32.91 -80.08
CA ALA A 43 -23.49 -32.85 -79.15
C ALA A 43 -23.26 -33.72 -77.91
N THR A 44 -22.72 -34.94 -78.09
CA THR A 44 -22.34 -35.83 -77.00
C THR A 44 -21.21 -35.23 -76.17
N SER A 45 -20.11 -34.79 -76.79
CA SER A 45 -18.96 -34.21 -76.06
C SER A 45 -19.32 -32.92 -75.33
N LEU A 46 -20.19 -32.09 -75.91
CA LEU A 46 -20.67 -30.87 -75.27
C LEU A 46 -21.58 -31.20 -74.08
N SER A 47 -22.48 -32.16 -74.25
CA SER A 47 -23.37 -32.61 -73.17
C SER A 47 -22.59 -33.23 -72.03
N ASP A 48 -21.64 -34.13 -72.33
CA ASP A 48 -20.79 -34.78 -71.33
C ASP A 48 -19.90 -33.77 -70.60
N GLY A 49 -19.30 -32.83 -71.35
CA GLY A 49 -18.48 -31.75 -70.78
C GLY A 49 -19.28 -30.81 -69.89
N LEU A 50 -20.52 -30.47 -70.29
CA LEU A 50 -21.41 -29.64 -69.48
C LEU A 50 -21.86 -30.36 -68.22
N VAL A 51 -22.24 -31.64 -68.32
CA VAL A 51 -22.62 -32.47 -67.17
C VAL A 51 -21.46 -32.57 -66.19
N ALA A 52 -20.25 -32.87 -66.67
CA ALA A 52 -19.06 -32.94 -65.81
C ALA A 52 -18.75 -31.60 -65.11
N ALA A 53 -18.83 -30.48 -65.84
CA ALA A 53 -18.62 -29.15 -65.27
C ALA A 53 -19.68 -28.79 -64.22
N MET A 54 -20.95 -29.15 -64.47
CA MET A 54 -22.03 -28.96 -63.52
C MET A 54 -21.84 -29.82 -62.26
N THR A 55 -21.44 -31.09 -62.39
CA THR A 55 -21.12 -31.96 -61.25
C THR A 55 -20.00 -31.37 -60.39
N ILE A 56 -18.88 -30.97 -61.01
CA ILE A 56 -17.76 -30.35 -60.28
C ILE A 56 -18.19 -29.07 -59.56
N THR A 57 -19.05 -28.28 -60.20
CA THR A 57 -19.57 -27.03 -59.61
C THR A 57 -20.50 -27.33 -58.42
N SER A 58 -21.38 -28.32 -58.55
CA SER A 58 -22.26 -28.77 -57.46
C SER A 58 -21.46 -29.29 -56.27
N ASP A 59 -20.45 -30.13 -56.49
CA ASP A 59 -19.60 -30.67 -55.42
C ASP A 59 -18.84 -29.55 -54.69
N ARG A 60 -18.37 -28.54 -55.45
CA ARG A 60 -17.72 -27.35 -54.89
C ARG A 60 -18.67 -26.51 -54.07
N LEU A 61 -19.91 -26.31 -54.53
CA LEU A 61 -20.93 -25.57 -53.80
C LEU A 61 -21.34 -26.31 -52.53
N GLU A 62 -21.48 -27.63 -52.57
CA GLU A 62 -21.79 -28.45 -51.40
C GLU A 62 -20.65 -28.40 -50.37
N SER A 63 -19.39 -28.51 -50.82
CA SER A 63 -18.22 -28.37 -49.95
C SER A 63 -18.13 -26.96 -49.33
N ALA A 64 -18.39 -25.91 -50.10
CA ALA A 64 -18.41 -24.54 -49.61
C ALA A 64 -19.54 -24.33 -48.59
N SER A 65 -20.74 -24.86 -48.86
CA SER A 65 -21.88 -24.81 -47.95
C SER A 65 -21.59 -25.51 -46.63
N SER A 66 -20.98 -26.72 -46.68
CA SER A 66 -20.56 -27.46 -45.50
C SER A 66 -19.54 -26.67 -44.65
N LYS A 67 -18.54 -26.05 -45.30
CA LYS A 67 -17.56 -25.20 -44.60
C LYS A 67 -18.19 -23.96 -43.97
N LEU A 68 -19.15 -23.32 -44.65
CA LEU A 68 -19.88 -22.17 -44.11
C LEU A 68 -20.74 -22.57 -42.90
N ALA A 69 -21.38 -23.73 -42.95
CA ALA A 69 -22.12 -24.27 -41.81
C ALA A 69 -21.20 -24.57 -40.61
N GLY A 70 -20.01 -25.13 -40.87
CA GLY A 70 -18.97 -25.33 -39.85
C GLY A 70 -18.52 -24.02 -39.22
N LEU A 71 -18.20 -23.02 -40.04
CA LEU A 71 -17.79 -21.69 -39.58
C LEU A 71 -18.90 -21.00 -38.75
N ALA A 72 -20.16 -21.11 -39.17
CA ALA A 72 -21.29 -20.56 -38.42
C ALA A 72 -21.42 -21.18 -37.02
N ASN A 73 -21.20 -22.50 -36.92
CA ASN A 73 -21.21 -23.20 -35.63
C ASN A 73 -20.03 -22.78 -34.73
N GLU A 74 -18.84 -22.60 -35.30
CA GLU A 74 -17.67 -22.09 -34.57
C GLU A 74 -17.89 -20.68 -34.06
N ILE A 75 -18.43 -19.78 -34.88
CA ILE A 75 -18.76 -18.39 -34.50
C ILE A 75 -19.80 -18.38 -33.38
N SER A 76 -20.86 -19.19 -33.51
CA SER A 76 -21.90 -19.31 -32.47
C SER A 76 -21.31 -19.81 -31.13
N SER A 77 -20.42 -20.81 -31.20
CA SER A 77 -19.73 -21.34 -30.02
C SER A 77 -18.81 -20.30 -29.38
N ALA A 78 -18.05 -19.56 -30.18
CA ALA A 78 -17.18 -18.49 -29.70
C ALA A 78 -17.99 -17.34 -29.07
N ALA A 79 -19.12 -16.96 -29.66
CA ALA A 79 -20.01 -15.95 -29.10
C ALA A 79 -20.59 -16.37 -27.75
N ALA A 80 -21.01 -17.64 -27.61
CA ALA A 80 -21.48 -18.18 -26.33
C ALA A 80 -20.39 -18.19 -25.25
N GLN A 81 -19.17 -18.58 -25.61
CA GLN A 81 -18.02 -18.54 -24.69
C GLN A 81 -17.67 -17.11 -24.27
N PHE A 82 -17.70 -16.17 -25.21
CA PHE A 82 -17.46 -14.76 -24.94
C PHE A 82 -18.52 -14.18 -23.99
N SER A 83 -19.81 -14.47 -24.23
CA SER A 83 -20.90 -14.06 -23.34
C SER A 83 -20.69 -14.59 -21.92
N SER A 84 -20.35 -15.88 -21.77
CA SER A 84 -20.10 -16.46 -20.45
C SER A 84 -18.87 -15.85 -19.76
N ALA A 85 -17.80 -15.56 -20.51
CA ALA A 85 -16.62 -14.89 -19.96
C ALA A 85 -16.93 -13.45 -19.51
N ALA A 86 -17.73 -12.72 -20.29
CA ALA A 86 -18.18 -11.37 -19.96
C ALA A 86 -19.04 -11.36 -18.70
N GLU A 87 -20.00 -12.28 -18.56
CA GLU A 87 -20.82 -12.42 -17.35
C GLU A 87 -19.99 -12.72 -16.11
N ARG A 88 -19.04 -13.67 -16.19
CA ARG A 88 -18.14 -13.98 -15.06
C ARG A 88 -17.28 -12.79 -14.67
N THR A 89 -16.82 -12.03 -15.66
CA THR A 89 -16.02 -10.83 -15.43
C THR A 89 -16.86 -9.74 -14.75
N ALA A 90 -18.10 -9.52 -15.20
CA ALA A 90 -19.01 -8.56 -14.59
C ALA A 90 -19.31 -8.90 -13.13
N VAL A 91 -19.61 -10.18 -12.83
CA VAL A 91 -19.81 -10.67 -11.45
C VAL A 91 -18.53 -10.51 -10.61
N GLY A 92 -17.36 -10.81 -11.18
CA GLY A 92 -16.08 -10.64 -10.51
C GLY A 92 -15.76 -9.19 -10.18
N LEU A 93 -16.07 -8.26 -11.09
CA LEU A 93 -15.88 -6.83 -10.89
C LEU A 93 -16.86 -6.27 -9.84
N ASP A 94 -18.12 -6.69 -9.86
CA ASP A 94 -19.11 -6.30 -8.85
C ASP A 94 -18.69 -6.78 -7.45
N GLY A 95 -18.26 -8.04 -7.33
CA GLY A 95 -17.74 -8.57 -6.07
C GLY A 95 -16.46 -7.86 -5.59
N ALA A 96 -15.60 -7.42 -6.50
CA ALA A 96 -14.42 -6.61 -6.16
C ALA A 96 -14.81 -5.20 -5.67
N ALA A 97 -15.78 -4.56 -6.33
CA ALA A 97 -16.30 -3.26 -5.94
C ALA A 97 -16.91 -3.29 -4.53
N GLN A 98 -17.76 -4.28 -4.24
CA GLN A 98 -18.34 -4.46 -2.90
C GLN A 98 -17.28 -4.67 -1.80
N ARG A 99 -16.21 -5.42 -2.11
CA ARG A 99 -15.09 -5.61 -1.18
C ARG A 99 -14.34 -4.30 -0.93
N LEU A 100 -14.12 -3.50 -1.97
CA LEU A 100 -13.46 -2.19 -1.84
C LEU A 100 -14.31 -1.22 -1.02
N GLU A 101 -15.62 -1.21 -1.23
CA GLU A 101 -16.55 -0.40 -0.44
C GLU A 101 -16.50 -0.79 1.04
N ALA A 102 -16.56 -2.08 1.35
CA ALA A 102 -16.45 -2.57 2.73
C ALA A 102 -15.10 -2.25 3.37
N VAL A 103 -14.00 -2.29 2.61
CA VAL A 103 -12.67 -1.87 3.10
C VAL A 103 -12.64 -0.37 3.35
N SER A 104 -13.21 0.43 2.45
CA SER A 104 -13.28 1.89 2.60
C SER A 104 -14.07 2.28 3.84
N GLU A 105 -15.21 1.64 4.09
CA GLU A 105 -16.02 1.87 5.29
C GLU A 105 -15.22 1.53 6.57
N LYS A 106 -14.56 0.37 6.59
CA LYS A 106 -13.70 -0.03 7.73
C LYS A 106 -12.56 0.94 7.98
N LEU A 107 -11.92 1.45 6.93
CA LEU A 107 -10.85 2.44 7.04
C LEU A 107 -11.38 3.77 7.57
N SER A 108 -12.56 4.20 7.11
CA SER A 108 -13.22 5.41 7.63
C SER A 108 -13.55 5.28 9.11
N ASN A 109 -14.11 4.14 9.53
CA ASN A 109 -14.44 3.88 10.93
C ASN A 109 -13.18 3.83 11.80
N ALA A 110 -12.15 3.11 11.37
CA ALA A 110 -10.86 3.06 12.07
C ALA A 110 -10.20 4.45 12.19
N GLY A 111 -10.33 5.29 11.15
CA GLY A 111 -9.86 6.68 11.18
C GLY A 111 -10.61 7.53 12.20
N SER A 112 -11.93 7.37 12.31
CA SER A 112 -12.75 8.05 13.33
C SER A 112 -12.39 7.57 14.73
N GLU A 113 -12.31 6.25 14.95
CA GLU A 113 -11.94 5.68 16.26
C GLU A 113 -10.54 6.13 16.70
N LEU A 114 -9.59 6.24 15.78
CA LEU A 114 -8.25 6.77 16.07
C LEU A 114 -8.29 8.24 16.46
N ALA A 115 -9.11 9.06 15.79
CA ALA A 115 -9.30 10.46 16.14
C ALA A 115 -9.96 10.62 17.52
N ASP A 116 -10.98 9.81 17.80
CA ASP A 116 -11.69 9.77 19.08
C ASP A 116 -10.78 9.28 20.21
N ALA A 117 -9.85 8.36 19.94
CA ALA A 117 -8.85 7.90 20.91
C ALA A 117 -7.71 8.92 21.13
N ALA A 118 -7.37 9.72 20.12
CA ALA A 118 -6.32 10.73 20.23
C ALA A 118 -6.74 11.91 21.13
N ALA A 119 -8.00 12.33 21.10
CA ALA A 119 -8.52 13.43 21.91
C ALA A 119 -8.30 13.25 23.43
N PRO A 120 -8.71 12.14 24.07
CA PRO A 120 -8.48 11.92 25.50
C PRO A 120 -7.00 11.78 25.83
N MET A 121 -6.17 11.24 24.93
CA MET A 121 -4.72 11.19 25.15
C MET A 121 -4.09 12.58 25.25
N VAL A 122 -4.50 13.52 24.37
CA VAL A 122 -4.05 14.91 24.43
C VAL A 122 -4.54 15.57 25.73
N GLN A 123 -5.78 15.30 26.14
CA GLN A 123 -6.31 15.79 27.41
C GLN A 123 -5.52 15.26 28.61
N THR A 124 -5.26 13.95 28.68
CA THR A 124 -4.45 13.34 29.74
C THR A 124 -3.02 13.87 29.76
N ALA A 125 -2.40 14.11 28.59
CA ALA A 125 -1.09 14.72 28.51
C ALA A 125 -1.08 16.16 29.07
N SER A 126 -2.13 16.94 28.77
CA SER A 126 -2.31 18.30 29.30
C SER A 126 -2.53 18.31 30.83
N GLU A 127 -3.35 17.40 31.34
CA GLU A 127 -3.59 17.22 32.78
C GLU A 127 -2.31 16.79 33.49
N THR A 128 -1.55 15.86 32.91
CA THR A 128 -0.25 15.42 33.43
C THR A 128 0.73 16.60 33.49
N ALA A 129 0.85 17.37 32.41
CA ALA A 129 1.72 18.55 32.39
C ALA A 129 1.32 19.59 33.46
N THR A 130 0.02 19.77 33.69
CA THR A 130 -0.51 20.64 34.74
C THR A 130 -0.16 20.13 36.13
N ALA A 131 -0.36 18.83 36.39
CA ALA A 131 0.01 18.20 37.65
C ALA A 131 1.53 18.28 37.91
N THR A 132 2.37 18.01 36.89
CA THR A 132 3.82 18.16 36.99
C THR A 132 4.21 19.59 37.34
N ARG A 133 3.56 20.60 36.74
CA ARG A 133 3.83 22.01 37.05
C ARG A 133 3.44 22.37 38.49
N GLN A 134 2.31 21.85 38.99
CA GLN A 134 1.89 22.03 40.37
C GLN A 134 2.86 21.38 41.36
N ILE A 135 3.28 20.14 41.09
CA ILE A 135 4.29 19.43 41.92
C ILE A 135 5.60 20.20 41.95
N ALA A 136 6.06 20.71 40.79
CA ALA A 136 7.28 21.49 40.69
C ALA A 136 7.19 22.80 41.52
N ASN A 137 6.05 23.49 41.48
CA ASN A 137 5.84 24.68 42.30
C ASN A 137 5.82 24.35 43.79
N ALA A 138 5.06 23.34 44.22
CA ALA A 138 5.02 22.90 45.61
C ALA A 138 6.40 22.45 46.13
N SER A 139 7.19 21.80 45.27
CA SER A 139 8.56 21.41 45.59
C SER A 139 9.50 22.61 45.73
N THR A 140 9.29 23.68 44.93
CA THR A 140 10.03 24.94 45.07
C THR A 140 9.73 25.58 46.44
N GLU A 141 8.45 25.66 46.80
CA GLU A 141 8.00 26.21 48.08
C GLU A 141 8.55 25.40 49.27
N MET A 142 8.57 24.07 49.17
CA MET A 142 9.17 23.21 50.19
C MET A 142 10.68 23.44 50.35
N VAL A 143 11.42 23.57 49.24
CA VAL A 143 12.86 23.86 49.25
C VAL A 143 13.14 25.20 49.91
N ASP A 144 12.36 26.23 49.59
CA ASP A 144 12.50 27.56 50.19
C ASP A 144 12.15 27.55 51.69
N ALA A 145 11.08 26.84 52.07
CA ALA A 145 10.71 26.66 53.47
C ALA A 145 11.80 25.92 54.26
N ALA A 146 12.34 24.84 53.69
CA ALA A 146 13.44 24.09 54.29
C ALA A 146 14.70 24.94 54.45
N ARG A 147 15.07 25.73 53.44
CA ARG A 147 16.20 26.65 53.49
C ARG A 147 16.03 27.69 54.61
N THR A 148 14.83 28.23 54.75
CA THR A 148 14.49 29.19 55.81
C THR A 148 14.58 28.56 57.19
N ALA A 149 14.01 27.36 57.38
CA ALA A 149 14.05 26.63 58.64
C ALA A 149 15.48 26.30 59.07
N ILE A 150 16.29 25.77 58.14
CA ILE A 150 17.70 25.42 58.39
C ILE A 150 18.52 26.68 58.74
N SER A 151 18.27 27.82 58.08
CA SER A 151 18.94 29.08 58.43
C SER A 151 18.58 29.53 59.85
N SER A 152 17.29 29.45 60.21
CA SER A 152 16.82 29.79 61.55
C SER A 152 17.45 28.89 62.62
N GLU A 153 17.50 27.57 62.40
CA GLU A 153 18.14 26.63 63.32
C GLU A 153 19.63 26.93 63.50
N LYS A 154 20.34 27.29 62.41
CA LYS A 154 21.73 27.71 62.48
C LYS A 154 21.90 28.94 63.37
N ASP A 155 21.08 29.97 63.18
CA ASP A 155 21.17 31.21 63.95
C ASP A 155 20.91 30.96 65.44
N VAL A 156 19.94 30.10 65.77
CA VAL A 156 19.66 29.67 67.15
C VAL A 156 20.86 28.92 67.74
N ALA A 157 21.44 27.97 67.00
CA ALA A 157 22.59 27.20 67.45
C ALA A 157 23.82 28.09 67.72
N VAL A 158 24.14 29.01 66.80
CA VAL A 158 25.24 29.97 66.95
C VAL A 158 25.01 30.87 68.16
N THR A 159 23.79 31.36 68.36
CA THR A 159 23.43 32.20 69.52
C THR A 159 23.60 31.43 70.84
N ALA A 160 23.16 30.18 70.89
CA ALA A 160 23.33 29.32 72.07
C ALA A 160 24.82 29.07 72.36
N LEU A 161 25.64 28.77 71.35
CA LEU A 161 27.08 28.57 71.50
C LEU A 161 27.79 29.82 72.03
N ASN A 162 27.44 31.00 71.51
CA ASN A 162 27.99 32.27 71.99
C ASN A 162 27.60 32.52 73.46
N THR A 163 26.35 32.25 73.83
CA THR A 163 25.88 32.36 75.22
C THR A 163 26.65 31.44 76.16
N ILE A 164 26.86 30.18 75.76
CA ILE A 164 27.67 29.22 76.53
C ILE A 164 29.11 29.74 76.67
N ARG A 165 29.70 30.27 75.59
CA ARG A 165 31.07 30.82 75.60
C ARG A 165 31.22 31.99 76.58
N ASP A 166 30.23 32.87 76.64
CA ASP A 166 30.23 34.01 77.55
C ASP A 166 30.01 33.59 79.01
N GLN A 167 29.17 32.58 79.24
CA GLN A 167 29.01 31.98 80.57
C GLN A 167 30.33 31.35 81.06
N ILE A 168 31.04 30.60 80.20
CA ILE A 168 32.34 30.00 80.53
C ILE A 168 33.34 31.08 80.93
N LYS A 169 33.49 32.15 80.14
CA LYS A 169 34.39 33.27 80.49
C LYS A 169 34.06 33.88 81.86
N THR A 170 32.77 34.05 82.14
CA THR A 170 32.30 34.59 83.42
C THR A 170 32.63 33.63 84.57
N PHE A 171 32.48 32.32 84.36
CA PHE A 171 32.86 31.29 85.32
C PHE A 171 34.37 31.22 85.55
N GLU A 172 35.20 31.29 84.51
CA GLU A 172 36.66 31.33 84.61
C GLU A 172 37.15 32.52 85.44
N ALA A 173 36.61 33.71 85.18
CA ALA A 173 36.94 34.92 85.93
C ALA A 173 36.61 34.77 87.42
N ARG A 174 35.52 34.06 87.76
CA ARG A 174 35.19 33.73 89.16
C ARG A 174 36.11 32.65 89.73
N ALA A 175 36.42 31.60 88.98
CA ALA A 175 37.28 30.51 89.44
C ALA A 175 38.70 30.96 89.76
N ALA A 176 39.25 31.94 89.01
CA ALA A 176 40.56 32.53 89.27
C ALA A 176 40.68 33.20 90.66
N SER A 177 39.55 33.43 91.36
CA SER A 177 39.54 33.96 92.73
C SER A 177 39.63 32.89 93.83
N TYR A 178 39.59 31.59 93.47
CA TYR A 178 39.68 30.45 94.38
C TYR A 178 41.05 29.76 94.29
N ASP A 179 41.38 28.94 95.31
CA ASP A 179 42.59 28.09 95.37
C ASP A 179 42.95 27.46 94.01
N GLY A 180 44.24 27.55 93.64
CA GLY A 180 44.78 27.18 92.32
C GLY A 180 44.57 25.74 91.85
N GLN A 181 44.09 24.82 92.70
CA GLN A 181 43.62 23.50 92.24
C GLN A 181 42.28 23.58 91.48
N LEU A 182 41.33 24.40 91.94
CA LEU A 182 40.07 24.64 91.24
C LEU A 182 40.34 25.36 89.91
N GLU A 183 41.25 26.34 89.91
CA GLU A 183 41.65 27.06 88.70
C GLU A 183 42.18 26.12 87.60
N LYS A 184 43.01 25.13 87.95
CA LYS A 184 43.52 24.13 87.00
C LYS A 184 42.43 23.22 86.44
N ALA A 185 41.56 22.69 87.29
CA ALA A 185 40.45 21.84 86.85
C ALA A 185 39.49 22.61 85.92
N PHE A 186 39.23 23.88 86.23
CA PHE A 186 38.41 24.75 85.39
C PHE A 186 39.03 25.04 84.04
N ARG A 187 40.35 25.29 83.95
CA ARG A 187 41.02 25.46 82.64
C ARG A 187 40.85 24.24 81.75
N SER A 188 41.07 23.04 82.28
CA SER A 188 40.88 21.81 81.49
C SER A 188 39.43 21.66 81.02
N PHE A 189 38.46 21.95 81.89
CA PHE A 189 37.04 21.89 81.51
C PHE A 189 36.67 22.93 80.46
N SER A 190 37.16 24.17 80.58
CA SER A 190 36.98 25.22 79.57
C SER A 190 37.61 24.87 78.23
N GLU A 191 38.81 24.28 78.22
CA GLU A 191 39.46 23.82 76.99
C GLU A 191 38.64 22.71 76.32
N GLU A 192 38.10 21.78 77.11
CA GLU A 192 37.26 20.69 76.62
C GLU A 192 35.93 21.21 76.05
N ILE A 193 35.26 22.16 76.73
CA ILE A 193 34.06 22.79 76.18
C ILE A 193 34.39 23.63 74.95
N ALA A 194 35.48 24.40 74.93
CA ALA A 194 35.87 25.19 73.77
C ALA A 194 36.15 24.31 72.55
N ARG A 195 36.75 23.13 72.76
CA ARG A 195 36.92 22.10 71.72
C ARG A 195 35.56 21.58 71.26
N SER A 196 34.67 21.21 72.17
CA SER A 196 33.34 20.70 71.82
C SER A 196 32.48 21.75 71.08
N ILE A 197 32.52 23.01 71.48
CA ILE A 197 31.89 24.13 70.76
C ILE A 197 32.44 24.25 69.33
N SER A 198 33.76 24.17 69.16
CA SER A 198 34.39 24.23 67.84
C SER A 198 34.01 23.04 66.96
N GLU A 199 33.88 21.85 67.54
CA GLU A 199 33.40 20.65 66.85
C GLU A 199 31.93 20.79 66.41
N VAL A 200 31.06 21.30 67.29
CA VAL A 200 29.65 21.56 66.96
C VAL A 200 29.50 22.65 65.90
N GLU A 201 30.30 23.72 65.96
CA GLU A 201 30.29 24.80 64.98
C GLU A 201 30.77 24.31 63.61
N ASN A 202 31.84 23.51 63.57
CA ASN A 202 32.31 22.86 62.34
C ASN A 202 31.27 21.87 61.79
N HIS A 203 30.64 21.07 62.65
CA HIS A 203 29.60 20.13 62.24
C HIS A 203 28.40 20.87 61.66
N SER A 204 27.91 21.91 62.34
CA SER A 204 26.80 22.76 61.88
C SER A 204 27.09 23.41 60.52
N ASN A 205 28.30 23.96 60.33
CA ASN A 205 28.70 24.55 59.05
C ASN A 205 28.79 23.51 57.93
N ASN A 206 29.30 22.31 58.21
CA ASN A 206 29.40 21.24 57.22
C ASN A 206 28.00 20.71 56.82
N VAL A 207 27.15 20.44 57.81
CA VAL A 207 25.76 20.02 57.61
C VAL A 207 24.99 21.05 56.79
N HIS A 208 25.14 22.34 57.11
CA HIS A 208 24.51 23.42 56.35
C HIS A 208 25.00 23.50 54.90
N GLY A 209 26.31 23.32 54.66
CA GLY A 209 26.87 23.25 53.31
C GLY A 209 26.28 22.10 52.50
N GLN A 210 26.23 20.91 53.07
CA GLN A 210 25.64 19.73 52.41
C GLN A 210 24.15 19.94 52.10
N TYR A 211 23.38 20.54 53.01
CA TYR A 211 21.98 20.85 52.73
C TYR A 211 21.81 21.92 51.66
N ALA A 212 22.65 22.96 51.64
CA ALA A 212 22.61 23.96 50.59
C ALA A 212 22.85 23.35 49.19
N ASP A 213 23.83 22.45 49.08
CA ASP A 213 24.14 21.74 47.82
C ASP A 213 23.00 20.79 47.40
N ALA A 214 22.43 20.07 48.36
CA ALA A 214 21.29 19.18 48.11
C ALA A 214 20.05 19.95 47.65
N LEU A 215 19.74 21.09 48.29
CA LEU A 215 18.63 21.96 47.92
C LEU A 215 18.85 22.61 46.54
N ALA A 216 20.08 23.02 46.21
CA ALA A 216 20.42 23.53 44.89
C ALA A 216 20.23 22.46 43.80
N THR A 217 20.60 21.22 44.09
CA THR A 217 20.38 20.08 43.18
C THR A 217 18.89 19.82 42.96
N LEU A 218 18.09 19.82 44.03
CA LEU A 218 16.64 19.67 43.95
C LEU A 218 16.02 20.81 43.11
N GLN A 219 16.45 22.05 43.33
CA GLN A 219 15.98 23.20 42.56
C GLN A 219 16.27 23.06 41.05
N ALA A 220 17.47 22.60 40.68
CA ALA A 220 17.83 22.36 39.29
C ALA A 220 16.98 21.26 38.62
N VAL A 221 16.65 20.20 39.36
CA VAL A 221 15.75 19.14 38.87
C VAL A 221 14.32 19.68 38.69
N ILE A 222 13.84 20.49 39.62
CA ILE A 222 12.52 21.12 39.57
C ILE A 222 12.40 22.07 38.37
N GLU A 223 13.42 22.89 38.11
CA GLU A 223 13.41 23.79 36.94
C GLU A 223 13.41 23.02 35.61
N ASN A 224 14.18 21.93 35.50
CA ASN A 224 14.12 21.06 34.34
C ASN A 224 12.74 20.44 34.14
N ALA A 225 12.07 20.04 35.24
CA ALA A 225 10.72 19.49 35.17
C ALA A 225 9.67 20.55 34.73
N LYS A 226 9.87 21.83 35.05
CA LYS A 226 8.99 22.93 34.58
C LYS A 226 9.14 23.20 33.07
N ALA A 227 10.33 22.97 32.51
CA ALA A 227 10.62 23.21 31.10
C ALA A 227 10.03 22.16 30.15
N PHE A 228 9.50 21.05 30.67
CA PHE A 228 8.91 20.00 29.84
C PHE A 228 7.59 20.47 29.20
N GLN A 229 7.65 20.84 27.92
CA GLN A 229 6.47 21.03 27.07
C GLN A 229 6.33 19.79 26.17
N PRO A 230 5.23 19.02 26.26
CA PRO A 230 4.99 17.95 25.31
C PRO A 230 4.79 18.56 23.92
N GLU A 231 5.67 18.21 22.98
CA GLU A 231 5.54 18.53 21.55
C GLU A 231 4.29 17.83 21.00
N SER A 232 3.14 18.48 21.14
CA SER A 232 1.89 18.07 20.52
C SER A 232 1.26 19.28 19.83
N GLN A 233 2.07 20.01 19.06
CA GLN A 233 1.55 20.92 18.05
C GLN A 233 1.53 20.19 16.71
N ARG A 234 0.34 19.75 16.31
CA ARG A 234 0.07 19.39 14.91
C ARG A 234 0.46 20.59 14.03
N PRO A 235 1.22 20.40 12.93
CA PRO A 235 1.34 21.43 11.91
C PRO A 235 -0.06 21.75 11.40
N ALA A 236 -0.45 23.02 11.46
CA ALA A 236 -1.66 23.48 10.79
C ALA A 236 -1.49 23.24 9.28
N GLN A 237 -2.32 22.37 8.71
CA GLN A 237 -2.63 22.32 7.29
C GLN A 237 -4.11 22.60 7.11
#